data_AF-A0A2V9NAV8-F1
#
_entry.id   AF-A0A2V9NAV8-F1
#
_cell.length_a   1.000
_cell.length_b   1.000
_cell.length_c   1.000
_cell.angle_alpha   90.00
_cell.angle_beta   90.00
_cell.angle_gamma   90.00
#
_symmetry.space_group_name_H-M   'P 1'
#
loop_
_entity.id
_entity.type
_entity.pdbx_description
1 polymer ?
#
loop_
_entity_poly.entity_id
_entity_poly.type
_entity_poly.pdbx_seq_one_letter_code
_entity_poly.pdbx_strand_id
1 'polypeptide(L)' 'RQFPTDKPCSIVISGTEDDVLDLAVHHATSVHGHEDAPDLREKIRSMLQDEQEDDVTQAA' A
#
# COMPACT_ATOMS: atom_id res chain seq x y z
N ARG A 1 -5.47 6.08 -0.19
CA ARG A 1 -5.77 4.87 -1.02
C ARG A 1 -6.11 5.32 -2.44
N GLN A 2 -5.26 5.03 -3.43
CA GLN A 2 -5.43 5.50 -4.82
C GLN A 2 -5.88 4.40 -5.80
N PHE A 3 -6.08 3.17 -5.31
CA PHE A 3 -6.49 2.05 -6.14
C PHE A 3 -8.00 1.80 -6.06
N PRO A 4 -8.72 1.74 -7.19
CA PRO A 4 -10.14 1.37 -7.21
C PRO A 4 -10.29 -0.10 -6.82
N THR A 5 -11.22 -0.41 -5.92
CA THR A 5 -11.33 -1.74 -5.34
C THR A 5 -12.77 -2.18 -5.15
N ASP A 6 -13.06 -3.43 -5.52
CA ASP A 6 -14.35 -4.07 -5.25
C ASP A 6 -14.53 -4.44 -3.76
N LYS A 7 -13.43 -4.53 -2.99
CA LYS A 7 -13.44 -4.86 -1.56
C LYS A 7 -12.96 -3.67 -0.72
N PRO A 8 -13.81 -3.05 0.11
CA PRO A 8 -13.35 -1.96 0.98
C PRO A 8 -12.33 -2.51 2.01
N CYS A 9 -11.14 -1.91 2.04
CA CYS A 9 -10.11 -2.12 3.06
C CYS A 9 -9.78 -0.76 3.69
N SER A 10 -9.67 -0.75 5.01
CA SER A 10 -9.37 0.43 5.82
C SER A 10 -7.92 0.48 6.30
N ILE A 11 -7.08 -0.45 5.82
CA ILE A 11 -5.68 -0.53 6.26
C ILE A 11 -4.88 0.65 5.71
N VAL A 12 -3.98 1.15 6.55
CA VAL A 12 -2.93 2.12 6.21
C VAL A 12 -1.61 1.44 6.53
N ILE A 13 -0.66 1.52 5.60
CA ILE A 13 0.68 0.95 5.75
C ILE A 13 1.64 2.10 5.51
N SER A 14 2.53 2.36 6.45
CA SER A 14 3.64 3.30 6.32
C SER A 14 4.92 2.72 6.92
N GLY A 15 6.06 3.25 6.51
CA GLY A 15 7.38 2.69 6.79
C GLY A 15 8.34 2.90 5.62
N THR A 16 9.37 2.07 5.54
CA THR A 16 10.30 2.12 4.39
C THR A 16 9.59 1.67 3.12
N GLU A 17 10.07 2.12 1.96
CA GLU A 17 9.49 1.73 0.67
C GLU A 17 9.41 0.20 0.51
N ASP A 18 10.47 -0.51 0.87
CA ASP A 18 10.53 -1.98 0.79
C ASP A 18 9.50 -2.65 1.72
N ASP A 19 9.40 -2.21 2.98
CA ASP A 19 8.43 -2.77 3.93
C ASP A 19 6.99 -2.54 3.47
N VAL A 20 6.69 -1.32 3.02
CA VAL A 20 5.37 -0.94 2.52
C VAL A 20 5.03 -1.76 1.28
N LEU A 21 5.97 -1.92 0.37
CA LEU A 21 5.79 -2.68 -0.87
C LEU A 21 5.51 -4.16 -0.60
N ASP A 22 6.30 -4.79 0.28
CA ASP A 22 6.13 -6.20 0.63
C ASP A 22 4.78 -6.46 1.29
N LEU A 23 4.39 -5.64 2.26
CA LEU A 23 3.11 -5.75 2.95
C LEU A 23 1.93 -5.46 2.02
N ALA A 24 2.06 -4.46 1.12
CA ALA A 24 1.00 -4.13 0.16
C ALA A 24 0.79 -5.24 -0.86
N VAL A 25 1.86 -5.84 -1.40
CA VAL A 25 1.78 -7.02 -2.30
C VAL A 25 1.13 -8.18 -1.56
N HIS A 26 1.57 -8.48 -0.34
CA HIS A 26 1.00 -9.57 0.46
C HIS A 26 -0.49 -9.38 0.72
N HIS A 27 -0.94 -8.15 1.01
CA HIS A 27 -2.36 -7.85 1.19
C HIS A 27 -3.14 -7.98 -0.12
N ALA A 28 -2.59 -7.48 -1.23
CA ALA A 28 -3.20 -7.57 -2.55
C ALA A 28 -3.43 -9.04 -2.98
N THR A 29 -2.47 -9.92 -2.73
CA THR A 29 -2.61 -11.35 -3.07
C THR A 29 -3.53 -12.08 -2.10
N SER A 30 -3.35 -11.89 -0.79
CA SER A 30 -4.04 -12.69 0.23
C SER A 30 -5.50 -12.26 0.49
N VAL A 31 -5.82 -10.96 0.36
CA VAL A 31 -7.17 -10.42 0.67
C VAL A 31 -7.95 -10.11 -0.61
N HIS A 32 -7.26 -9.52 -1.59
CA HIS A 32 -7.88 -9.14 -2.87
C HIS A 32 -7.76 -10.23 -3.95
N GLY A 33 -6.92 -11.25 -3.75
CA GLY A 33 -6.78 -12.37 -4.69
C GLY A 33 -6.03 -12.01 -5.97
N HIS A 34 -5.21 -10.95 -5.95
CA HIS A 34 -4.34 -10.63 -7.08
C HIS A 34 -3.26 -11.71 -7.25
N GLU A 35 -2.82 -11.90 -8.49
CA GLU A 35 -1.72 -12.80 -8.79
C GLU A 35 -0.39 -12.18 -8.32
N ASP A 36 0.44 -12.99 -7.66
CA ASP A 36 1.78 -12.59 -7.21
C ASP A 36 2.75 -12.58 -8.40
N ALA A 37 2.66 -11.50 -9.19
CA ALA A 37 3.44 -11.29 -10.40
C ALA A 37 4.29 -10.01 -10.30
N PRO A 38 5.44 -9.94 -11.01
CA PRO A 38 6.29 -8.75 -11.02
C PRO A 38 5.54 -7.45 -11.37
N ASP A 39 4.63 -7.50 -12.34
CA ASP A 39 3.77 -6.36 -12.73
C ASP A 39 2.93 -5.83 -11.57
N LEU A 40 2.43 -6.70 -10.68
CA LEU A 40 1.67 -6.26 -9.50
C LEU A 40 2.56 -5.42 -8.58
N ARG A 41 3.80 -5.87 -8.35
CA ARG A 41 4.77 -5.18 -7.51
C ARG A 41 5.15 -3.83 -8.12
N GLU A 42 5.42 -3.77 -9.42
CA GLU A 42 5.74 -2.50 -10.10
C GLU A 42 4.57 -1.51 -10.06
N LYS A 43 3.34 -2.01 -10.26
CA LYS A 43 2.14 -1.19 -10.18
C LYS A 43 1.96 -0.60 -8.78
N ILE A 44 2.09 -1.41 -7.73
CA ILE A 44 1.99 -0.95 -6.34
C ILE A 44 3.09 0.07 -6.04
N ARG A 45 4.34 -0.20 -6.46
CA ARG A 45 5.46 0.73 -6.29
C ARG A 45 5.16 2.10 -6.91
N SER A 46 4.60 2.14 -8.11
CA SER A 46 4.25 3.40 -8.79
C SER A 46 3.19 4.25 -8.08
N MET A 47 2.50 3.69 -7.08
CA MET A 47 1.44 4.36 -6.31
C MET A 47 1.87 4.73 -4.90
N LEU A 48 3.09 4.35 -4.48
CA LEU A 48 3.64 4.74 -3.20
C LEU A 48 3.86 6.26 -3.16
N GLN A 49 3.67 6.83 -1.98
CA GLN A 49 3.81 8.25 -1.72
C GLN A 49 4.57 8.41 -0.40
N ASP A 50 5.39 9.45 -0.33
CA ASP A 50 6.02 9.85 0.92
C ASP A 50 4.95 10.22 1.95
N GLU A 51 5.24 9.93 3.22
CA GLU A 51 4.42 10.42 4.32
C GLU A 51 4.45 11.95 4.33
N GLN A 52 3.28 12.59 4.34
CA GLN A 52 3.18 14.04 4.41
C GLN A 52 3.45 14.50 5.85
N GLU A 53 4.35 15.49 6.01
CA GLU A 53 4.81 16.01 7.31
C GLU A 53 3.67 16.52 8.23
N ASP A 54 2.51 16.83 7.66
CA ASP A 54 1.32 17.32 8.38
C ASP A 54 0.61 16.25 9.25
N ASP A 55 0.84 14.95 9.03
CA ASP A 55 0.20 13.89 9.83
C ASP A 55 0.87 13.71 11.22
N VAL A 56 2.15 14.12 11.35
CA VAL A 56 2.92 14.02 12.59
C VAL A 56 2.46 15.05 13.64
N THR A 57 1.88 16.18 13.21
CA THR A 57 1.50 17.27 14.13
C THR A 57 0.16 17.07 14.85
N GLN A 58 -0.59 16.01 14.56
CA GLN A 58 -1.86 15.71 15.26
C GLN A 58 -1.72 14.73 16.43
N ALA A 59 -0.51 14.20 16.69
CA ALA A 59 -0.25 13.23 17.75
C ALA A 59 0.54 13.80 18.95
N ALA A 60 0.71 15.13 19.06
CA ALA A 60 1.40 15.79 20.16
C ALA A 60 0.45 16.51 21.12
#